data_AF-A0AAV2SCN0-F1
#
_entry.id   AF-A0AAV2SCN0-F1
#
_cell.length_a   1.000
_cell.length_b   1.000
_cell.length_c   1.000
_cell.angle_alpha   90.00
_cell.angle_beta   90.00
_cell.angle_gamma   90.00
#
_symmetry.space_group_name_H-M   'P 1'
#
loop_
_entity.id
_entity.type
_entity.pdbx_description
1 polymer ?
#
loop_
_entity_poly.entity_id
_entity_poly.type
_entity_poly.pdbx_seq_one_letter_code
_entity_poly.pdbx_strand_id
1 'polypeptide(L)'
;VAWFHMGRKMLLTIDNNIVTRIPRFSVSKDDDITWTLHISDITKEDSGQYDCRVNTEPVTTQSHFLDVVVPPNIVDKRSSQSSVTVHEHGNVTLTCEAEGNPEPTISWIREGNRTITVGKRKK
;
A
#
# COMPACT_ATOMS: atom_id res chain seq x y z
N VAL A 1 25.36 -10.97 7.71
CA VAL A 1 24.15 -10.81 6.87
C VAL A 1 23.86 -9.33 6.70
N ALA A 2 23.57 -8.86 5.49
CA ALA A 2 23.23 -7.47 5.22
C ALA A 2 21.82 -7.36 4.65
N TRP A 3 21.05 -6.40 5.15
CA TRP A 3 19.71 -6.08 4.63
C TRP A 3 19.75 -4.84 3.76
N PHE A 4 19.10 -4.89 2.61
CA PHE A 4 19.13 -3.83 1.62
C PHE A 4 17.74 -3.56 1.04
N HIS A 5 17.31 -2.30 1.01
CA HIS A 5 16.10 -1.89 0.32
C HIS A 5 16.43 -1.57 -1.14
N MET A 6 15.95 -2.38 -2.08
CA MET A 6 16.31 -2.28 -3.50
C MET A 6 15.71 -1.06 -4.18
N GLY A 7 14.44 -0.74 -3.92
CA GLY A 7 13.78 0.44 -4.49
C GLY A 7 14.47 1.77 -4.15
N ARG A 8 14.96 1.92 -2.91
CA ARG A 8 15.70 3.11 -2.44
C ARG A 8 17.22 3.00 -2.59
N LYS A 9 17.72 1.85 -3.08
CA LYS A 9 19.16 1.51 -3.12
C LYS A 9 19.87 1.82 -1.78
N MET A 10 19.25 1.42 -0.67
CA MET A 10 19.67 1.78 0.67
C MET A 10 20.10 0.55 1.46
N LEU A 11 21.33 0.57 1.98
CA LEU A 11 21.80 -0.40 2.96
C LEU A 11 21.14 -0.11 4.32
N LEU A 12 20.39 -1.08 4.83
CA LEU A 12 19.64 -0.93 6.08
C LEU A 12 20.51 -1.32 7.27
N THR A 13 21.06 -2.54 7.22
CA THR A 13 21.85 -3.11 8.32
C THR A 13 22.99 -3.99 7.79
N ILE A 14 24.05 -4.12 8.59
CA ILE A 14 25.10 -5.13 8.43
C ILE A 14 25.25 -5.84 9.77
N ASP A 15 24.97 -7.14 9.78
CA ASP A 15 24.86 -7.95 10.99
C ASP A 15 23.95 -7.22 11.99
N ASN A 16 24.39 -7.05 13.24
CA ASN A 16 23.60 -6.39 14.29
C ASN A 16 23.65 -4.86 14.21
N ASN A 17 24.37 -4.29 13.23
CA ASN A 17 24.58 -2.85 13.16
C ASN A 17 23.58 -2.21 12.20
N ILE A 18 22.82 -1.23 12.72
CA ILE A 18 21.90 -0.42 11.92
C ILE A 18 22.72 0.65 11.19
N VAL A 19 22.66 0.65 9.86
CA VAL A 19 23.37 1.60 8.98
C VAL A 19 22.46 2.75 8.58
N THR A 20 21.16 2.47 8.39
CA THR A 20 20.16 3.49 8.06
C THR A 20 19.96 4.49 9.20
N ARG A 21 19.68 5.75 8.86
CA ARG A 21 19.31 6.79 9.83
C ARG A 21 17.83 6.78 10.22
N ILE A 22 17.06 5.86 9.63
CA ILE A 22 15.61 5.78 9.85
C ILE A 22 15.37 4.92 11.10
N PRO A 23 14.82 5.49 12.20
CA PRO A 23 14.80 4.84 13.52
C PRO A 23 13.85 3.65 13.62
N ARG A 24 12.96 3.45 12.64
CA ARG A 24 11.96 2.38 12.64
C ARG A 24 12.46 1.05 12.08
N PHE A 25 13.68 1.02 11.53
CA PHE A 25 14.33 -0.23 11.13
C PHE A 25 15.18 -0.74 12.28
N SER A 26 15.00 -2.00 12.65
CA SER A 26 15.86 -2.70 13.61
C SER A 26 16.11 -4.13 13.12
N VAL A 27 17.08 -4.80 13.73
CA VAL A 27 17.45 -6.17 13.36
C VAL A 27 17.61 -7.01 14.63
N SER A 28 17.13 -8.25 14.59
CA SER A 28 17.41 -9.27 15.60
C SER A 28 18.10 -10.46 14.97
N LYS A 29 18.85 -11.17 15.82
CA LYS A 29 19.40 -12.48 15.51
C LYS A 29 18.68 -13.47 16.42
N ASP A 30 17.82 -14.29 15.84
CA ASP A 30 16.89 -15.14 16.61
C ASP A 30 17.56 -16.43 17.06
N ASP A 31 18.49 -16.96 16.26
CA ASP A 31 19.39 -18.09 16.55
C ASP A 31 20.74 -17.89 15.83
N ASP A 32 21.63 -18.88 15.81
CA ASP A 32 22.96 -18.73 15.19
C ASP A 32 22.97 -18.44 13.68
N ILE A 33 21.87 -18.72 12.96
CA ILE A 33 21.75 -18.63 11.50
C ILE A 33 20.64 -17.68 11.01
N THR A 34 19.68 -17.33 11.85
CA THR A 34 18.48 -16.57 11.48
C THR A 34 18.63 -15.09 11.84
N TRP A 35 18.47 -14.25 10.82
CA TRP A 35 18.51 -12.80 10.92
C TRP A 35 17.17 -12.22 10.52
N THR A 36 16.56 -11.41 11.37
CA THR A 36 15.22 -10.87 11.17
C THR A 36 15.27 -9.35 11.13
N LEU A 37 14.80 -8.76 10.02
CA LEU A 37 14.61 -7.31 9.87
C LEU A 37 13.23 -6.93 10.41
N HIS A 38 13.19 -6.01 11.35
CA HIS A 38 11.97 -5.46 11.92
C HIS A 38 11.76 -4.03 11.42
N ILE A 39 10.52 -3.74 11.00
CA ILE A 39 10.10 -2.42 10.54
C ILE A 39 8.87 -2.02 11.38
N SER A 40 9.03 -1.08 12.31
CA SER A 40 7.91 -0.53 13.07
C SER A 40 7.21 0.59 12.29
N ASP A 41 5.96 0.89 12.67
CA ASP A 41 5.16 1.99 12.11
C ASP A 41 5.18 1.99 10.57
N ILE A 42 4.78 0.85 10.00
CA ILE A 42 4.87 0.61 8.55
C ILE A 42 4.02 1.61 7.78
N THR A 43 4.58 2.10 6.68
CA THR A 43 3.97 3.10 5.80
C THR A 43 3.91 2.58 4.37
N LYS A 44 3.06 3.19 3.52
CA LYS A 44 2.95 2.82 2.10
C LYS A 44 4.31 2.92 1.39
N GLU A 45 5.15 3.87 1.81
CA GLU A 45 6.47 4.12 1.25
C GLU A 45 7.47 2.97 1.53
N ASP A 46 7.14 2.04 2.43
CA ASP A 46 7.96 0.86 2.74
C ASP A 46 7.75 -0.30 1.80
N SER A 47 6.68 -0.26 1.01
CA SER A 47 6.41 -1.27 0.00
C SER A 47 7.55 -1.31 -1.02
N GLY A 48 8.01 -2.53 -1.34
CA GLY A 48 9.10 -2.74 -2.28
C GLY A 48 9.91 -3.99 -2.00
N GLN A 49 10.95 -4.17 -2.82
CA GLN A 49 11.85 -5.31 -2.70
C GLN A 49 12.96 -5.06 -1.66
N TYR A 50 13.12 -6.03 -0.77
CA TYR A 50 14.16 -6.14 0.24
C TYR A 50 15.04 -7.34 -0.07
N ASP A 51 16.35 -7.14 -0.04
CA ASP A 51 17.33 -8.20 -0.21
C ASP A 51 18.00 -8.51 1.13
N CYS A 52 18.07 -9.79 1.46
CA CYS A 52 18.97 -10.35 2.45
C CYS A 52 20.21 -10.90 1.73
N ARG A 53 21.39 -10.40 2.09
CA ARG A 53 22.66 -10.74 1.43
C ARG A 53 23.67 -11.33 2.41
N VAL A 54 24.37 -12.37 1.98
CA VAL A 54 25.46 -13.02 2.72
C VAL A 54 26.76 -12.86 1.94
N ASN A 55 27.84 -12.51 2.63
CA ASN A 55 29.16 -12.25 2.04
C ASN A 55 29.90 -13.54 1.62
N THR A 56 29.25 -14.39 0.84
CA THR A 56 29.89 -15.52 0.18
C THR A 56 30.54 -15.07 -1.13
N GLU A 57 31.38 -15.92 -1.72
CA GLU A 57 31.93 -15.73 -3.07
C GLU A 57 31.39 -16.84 -3.98
N PRO A 58 30.44 -16.56 -4.91
CA PRO A 58 29.77 -15.28 -5.13
C PRO A 58 28.76 -14.93 -4.03
N VAL A 59 28.34 -13.66 -3.94
CA VAL A 59 27.40 -13.19 -2.91
C VAL A 59 26.06 -13.91 -3.02
N THR A 60 25.64 -14.56 -1.94
CA THR A 60 24.32 -15.20 -1.84
C THR A 60 23.28 -14.14 -1.52
N THR A 61 22.22 -14.05 -2.33
CA THR A 61 21.15 -13.06 -2.16
C THR A 61 19.80 -13.76 -2.14
N GLN A 62 18.95 -13.37 -1.20
CA GLN A 62 17.54 -13.72 -1.16
C GLN A 62 16.70 -12.44 -1.22
N SER A 63 15.79 -12.37 -2.17
CA SER A 63 14.94 -11.20 -2.40
C SER A 63 13.50 -11.48 -2.00
N HIS A 64 12.88 -10.54 -1.30
CA HIS A 64 11.48 -10.59 -0.88
C HIS A 64 10.79 -9.27 -1.19
N PHE A 65 9.54 -9.33 -1.65
CA PHE A 65 8.72 -8.14 -1.87
C PHE A 65 7.79 -7.93 -0.68
N LEU A 66 7.94 -6.80 0.00
CA LEU A 66 7.03 -6.35 1.04
C LEU A 66 5.89 -5.57 0.40
N ASP A 67 4.68 -6.09 0.43
CA ASP A 67 3.47 -5.36 0.01
C ASP A 67 2.74 -4.81 1.23
N VAL A 68 2.59 -3.48 1.28
CA VAL A 68 1.95 -2.78 2.39
C VAL A 68 0.50 -2.48 2.03
N VAL A 69 -0.42 -3.25 2.60
CA VAL A 69 -1.85 -3.06 2.40
C VAL A 69 -2.37 -1.82 3.13
N VAL A 70 -3.25 -1.08 2.47
CA VAL A 70 -3.85 0.15 2.98
C VAL A 70 -5.37 0.02 2.83
N PRO A 71 -6.14 0.22 3.91
CA PRO A 71 -7.59 0.10 3.85
C PRO A 71 -8.20 1.11 2.86
N PRO A 72 -9.30 0.77 2.19
CA PRO A 72 -10.03 1.70 1.33
C PRO A 72 -10.46 2.96 2.08
N ASN A 73 -10.22 4.11 1.48
CA ASN A 73 -10.67 5.41 1.96
C ASN A 73 -11.30 6.20 0.81
N ILE A 74 -12.53 6.68 1.03
CA ILE A 74 -13.21 7.55 0.05
C ILE A 74 -12.52 8.92 0.06
N VAL A 75 -12.21 9.42 -1.13
CA VAL A 75 -11.63 10.74 -1.29
C VAL A 75 -12.72 11.76 -1.55
N ASP A 76 -13.18 12.40 -0.47
CA ASP A 76 -14.28 13.37 -0.50
C ASP A 76 -14.07 14.49 -1.54
N LYS A 77 -12.82 14.97 -1.68
CA LYS A 77 -12.49 16.04 -2.62
C LYS A 77 -12.68 15.66 -4.09
N ARG A 78 -12.69 14.37 -4.41
CA ARG A 78 -12.86 13.84 -5.77
C ARG A 78 -14.19 13.10 -5.97
N SER A 79 -14.95 12.97 -4.89
CA SER A 79 -16.29 12.39 -4.88
C SER A 79 -17.35 13.49 -4.97
N SER A 80 -18.57 13.11 -5.32
CA SER A 80 -19.72 14.01 -5.28
C SER A 80 -20.02 14.45 -3.84
N GLN A 81 -20.63 15.62 -3.69
CA GLN A 81 -21.10 16.10 -2.38
C GLN A 81 -22.09 15.12 -1.75
N SER A 82 -22.20 15.16 -0.42
CA SER A 82 -23.11 14.31 0.36
C SER A 82 -24.59 14.47 -0.05
N SER A 83 -24.96 15.62 -0.61
CA SER A 83 -26.29 15.90 -1.13
C SER A 83 -26.21 16.54 -2.50
N VAL A 84 -26.93 15.97 -3.46
CA VAL A 84 -27.06 16.50 -4.82
C VAL A 84 -28.55 16.70 -5.12
N THR A 85 -28.92 17.89 -5.58
CA THR A 85 -30.30 18.21 -5.97
C THR A 85 -30.37 18.35 -7.49
N VAL A 86 -31.38 17.73 -8.10
CA VAL A 86 -31.63 17.78 -9.54
C VAL A 86 -33.11 18.01 -9.78
N HIS A 87 -33.45 18.76 -10.83
CA HIS A 87 -34.83 18.91 -11.26
C HIS A 87 -35.41 17.58 -11.74
N GLU A 88 -36.74 17.44 -11.66
CA GLU A 88 -37.43 16.29 -12.21
C GLU A 88 -37.09 16.13 -13.70
N HIS A 89 -36.86 14.90 -14.14
CA HIS A 89 -36.36 14.55 -15.49
C HIS A 89 -34.95 15.07 -15.83
N GLY A 90 -34.24 15.66 -14.87
CA GLY A 90 -32.84 16.05 -15.02
C GLY A 90 -31.87 14.87 -14.88
N ASN A 91 -30.69 15.01 -15.46
CA ASN A 91 -29.62 14.01 -15.35
C ASN A 91 -28.71 14.33 -14.16
N VAL A 92 -28.26 13.30 -13.45
CA VAL A 92 -27.24 13.40 -12.39
C VAL A 92 -26.16 12.35 -12.60
N THR A 93 -24.92 12.70 -12.28
CA THR A 93 -23.80 11.77 -12.20
C THR A 93 -23.26 11.81 -10.78
N LEU A 94 -23.28 10.66 -10.10
CA LEU A 94 -22.66 10.51 -8.79
C LEU A 94 -21.27 9.91 -8.99
N THR A 95 -20.26 10.68 -8.65
CA THR A 95 -18.87 10.24 -8.61
C THR A 95 -18.51 9.80 -7.21
N CYS A 96 -17.83 8.67 -7.11
CA CYS A 96 -17.18 8.19 -5.89
C CYS A 96 -15.79 7.76 -6.31
N GLU A 97 -14.78 8.24 -5.61
CA GLU A 97 -13.41 7.81 -5.81
C GLU A 97 -12.85 7.38 -4.46
N ALA A 98 -12.23 6.20 -4.44
CA ALA A 98 -11.63 5.64 -3.24
C ALA A 98 -10.18 5.26 -3.54
N GLU A 99 -9.31 5.44 -2.55
CA GLU A 99 -7.91 5.02 -2.59
C GLU A 99 -7.71 3.87 -1.61
N GLY A 100 -6.79 2.96 -1.92
CA GLY A 100 -6.44 1.83 -1.08
C GLY A 100 -5.35 0.99 -1.74
N ASN A 101 -4.80 0.04 -0.99
CA ASN A 101 -3.97 -1.02 -1.54
C ASN A 101 -4.44 -2.37 -0.95
N PRO A 102 -4.99 -3.29 -1.75
CA PRO A 102 -5.23 -3.18 -3.20
C PRO A 102 -6.22 -2.08 -3.61
N GLU A 103 -6.27 -1.76 -4.90
CA GLU A 103 -7.19 -0.76 -5.45
C GLU A 103 -8.66 -1.15 -5.12
N PRO A 104 -9.45 -0.25 -4.52
CA PRO A 104 -10.79 -0.58 -4.05
C PRO A 104 -11.82 -0.66 -5.18
N THR A 105 -12.68 -1.68 -5.13
CA THR A 105 -13.83 -1.80 -6.03
C THR A 105 -15.00 -0.95 -5.53
N ILE A 106 -15.52 -0.07 -6.37
CA ILE A 106 -16.64 0.81 -6.04
C ILE A 106 -17.96 0.17 -6.48
N SER A 107 -18.91 0.04 -5.56
CA SER A 107 -20.27 -0.42 -5.85
C SER A 107 -21.30 0.59 -5.33
N TRP A 108 -22.40 0.71 -6.05
CA TRP A 108 -23.48 1.64 -5.71
C TRP A 108 -24.72 0.85 -5.29
N ILE A 109 -25.30 1.25 -4.16
CA ILE A 109 -26.56 0.72 -3.67
C ILE A 109 -27.51 1.86 -3.36
N ARG A 110 -28.80 1.62 -3.60
CA ARG A 110 -29.87 2.50 -3.13
C ARG A 110 -30.47 1.88 -1.88
N GLU A 111 -30.81 2.72 -0.92
CA GLU A 111 -31.47 2.31 0.32
C GLU A 111 -32.67 1.38 0.04
N GLY A 112 -32.77 0.29 0.80
CA GLY A 112 -33.78 -0.75 0.61
C GLY A 112 -33.57 -1.65 -0.60
N ASN A 113 -32.33 -1.78 -1.11
CA ASN A 113 -31.97 -2.60 -2.29
C ASN A 113 -32.78 -2.23 -3.56
N ARG A 114 -33.19 -0.98 -3.67
CA ARG A 114 -33.95 -0.48 -4.83
C ARG A 114 -33.05 -0.41 -6.07
N THR A 115 -33.62 -0.66 -7.23
CA THR A 115 -32.89 -0.59 -8.50
C THR A 115 -32.37 0.82 -8.78
N ILE A 116 -31.08 0.92 -9.15
CA ILE A 116 -30.48 2.14 -9.68
C ILE A 116 -30.62 2.12 -11.20
N THR A 117 -31.42 3.03 -11.75
CA THR A 117 -31.58 3.18 -13.20
C THR A 117 -30.47 4.08 -13.74
N VAL A 118 -29.38 3.49 -14.24
CA VAL A 118 -28.28 4.24 -14.86
C VAL A 118 -28.67 4.60 -16.29
N GLY A 119 -28.77 5.91 -16.59
CA GLY A 119 -28.97 6.39 -17.96
C GLY A 119 -27.79 6.00 -18.84
N LYS A 120 -28.05 5.43 -20.03
CA LYS A 120 -26.98 5.14 -21.00
C LYS A 120 -26.29 6.46 -21.38
N ARG A 121 -24.96 6.52 -21.22
CA ARG A 121 -24.14 7.64 -21.74
C ARG A 121 -24.42 7.74 -23.24
N LYS A 122 -25.14 8.78 -23.68
CA LYS A 122 -25.24 9.08 -25.11
C LYS A 122 -23.83 9.45 -25.57
N LYS A 123 -23.30 8.69 -26.54
CA LYS A 123 -22.05 9.02 -27.23
C LYS A 123 -22.21 10.33 -28.00
#